data_AF-A0A9Q0V4K8-F1
#
_entry.id   AF-A0A9Q0V4K8-F1
#
_cell.length_a   1.000
_cell.length_b   1.000
_cell.length_c   1.000
_cell.angle_alpha   90.00
_cell.angle_beta   90.00
_cell.angle_gamma   90.00
#
_symmetry.space_group_name_H-M   'P 1'
#
loop_
_entity.id
_entity.type
_entity.pdbx_description
1 polymer ?
#
loop_
_entity_poly.entity_id
_entity_poly.type
_entity_poly.pdbx_seq_one_letter_code
_entity_poly.pdbx_strand_id
1 'polypeptide(L)'
;MGSAPGDDMSHYFTELRRVGSKSLAELIAASSKNGRPFTCVVYSNLIPWVAKVARELNLPSTLLWNQSPALLDIFYYYFNGYGDTIRENINDPTFSLKLPGLPPLGSHDLPSFLNPGNNHDFAIPINGEHIEVLDEETNPRVLVNTFDALECDALNSIGKFKLVGVGPLIPSAFLDGKDPTDTSFGGLVYKPIKGRIRTL
;
A
#
# COMPACT_ATOMS: atom_id res chain seq x y z
N MET A 1 1.52 4.20 35.31
CA MET A 1 1.60 5.11 34.15
C MET A 1 1.15 4.30 32.95
N GLY A 2 -0.05 4.54 32.42
CA GLY A 2 -0.48 3.92 31.16
C GLY A 2 0.07 4.74 30.00
N SER A 3 0.68 4.09 29.02
CA SER A 3 1.11 4.72 27.76
C SER A 3 -0.12 5.23 27.00
N ALA A 4 0.03 6.33 26.26
CA ALA A 4 -1.04 6.79 25.38
C ALA A 4 -1.28 5.73 24.28
N PRO A 5 -2.52 5.57 23.77
CA PRO A 5 -2.82 4.56 22.74
C PRO A 5 -1.92 4.63 21.48
N GLY A 6 -1.43 5.82 21.11
CA GLY A 6 -0.50 6.01 19.99
C GLY A 6 0.93 5.51 20.26
N ASP A 7 1.38 5.55 21.51
CA ASP A 7 2.71 5.02 21.90
C ASP A 7 2.75 3.50 21.78
N ASP A 8 1.63 2.83 22.10
CA ASP A 8 1.50 1.37 22.01
C ASP A 8 1.56 0.88 20.56
N MET A 9 0.86 1.57 19.65
CA MET A 9 0.88 1.24 18.21
C MET A 9 2.26 1.51 17.61
N SER A 10 2.90 2.63 17.94
CA SER A 10 4.25 2.95 17.47
C SER A 10 5.28 1.91 17.94
N HIS A 11 5.19 1.48 19.20
CA HIS A 11 6.01 0.41 19.74
C HIS A 11 5.74 -0.93 19.03
N TYR A 12 4.47 -1.28 18.82
CA TYR A 12 4.08 -2.48 18.09
C TYR A 12 4.69 -2.52 16.68
N PHE A 13 4.58 -1.46 15.89
CA PHE A 13 5.15 -1.42 14.53
C PHE A 13 6.68 -1.45 14.53
N THR A 14 7.32 -0.86 15.55
CA THR A 14 8.77 -0.96 15.74
C THR A 14 9.22 -2.40 15.99
N GLU A 15 8.53 -3.11 16.89
CA GLU A 15 8.83 -4.51 17.17
C GLU A 15 8.47 -5.43 16.01
N LEU A 16 7.35 -5.17 15.32
CA LEU A 16 6.95 -5.87 14.10
C LEU A 16 8.04 -5.74 13.04
N ARG A 17 8.60 -4.54 12.83
CA ARG A 17 9.73 -4.33 11.92
C ARG A 17 10.97 -5.09 12.37
N ARG A 18 11.34 -5.01 13.66
CA ARG A 18 12.57 -5.60 14.19
C ARG A 18 12.57 -7.12 14.07
N VAL A 19 11.50 -7.76 14.52
CA VAL A 19 11.35 -9.22 14.48
C VAL A 19 10.98 -9.68 13.07
N GLY A 20 10.02 -9.01 12.44
CA GLY A 20 9.49 -9.37 11.12
C GLY A 20 10.54 -9.31 10.02
N SER A 21 11.38 -8.27 10.00
CA SER A 21 12.48 -8.17 9.01
C SER A 21 13.42 -9.37 9.09
N LYS A 22 13.83 -9.75 10.31
CA LYS A 22 14.72 -10.89 10.53
C LYS A 22 14.07 -12.20 10.10
N SER A 23 12.84 -12.46 10.54
CA SER A 23 12.12 -13.68 10.20
C SER A 23 11.85 -13.80 8.70
N LEU A 24 11.52 -12.69 8.03
CA LEU A 24 11.30 -12.66 6.59
C LEU A 24 12.60 -12.96 5.82
N ALA A 25 13.71 -12.35 6.22
CA ALA A 25 15.01 -12.60 5.60
C ALA A 25 15.45 -14.07 5.75
N GLU A 26 15.28 -14.63 6.95
CA GLU A 26 15.55 -16.05 7.24
C GLU A 26 14.67 -16.97 6.39
N LEU A 27 13.37 -16.66 6.26
CA LEU A 27 12.43 -17.42 5.44
C LEU A 27 12.84 -17.42 3.96
N ILE A 28 13.15 -16.26 3.40
CA ILE A 28 13.60 -16.12 2.00
C ILE A 28 14.89 -16.92 1.76
N ALA A 29 15.88 -16.75 2.65
CA ALA A 29 17.16 -17.45 2.54
C ALA A 29 16.99 -18.98 2.67
N ALA A 30 16.16 -19.45 3.60
CA ALA A 30 15.88 -20.87 3.77
C ALA A 30 15.17 -21.47 2.56
N SER A 31 14.18 -20.76 1.98
CA SER A 31 13.47 -21.22 0.78
C SER A 31 14.41 -21.40 -0.41
N SER A 32 15.35 -20.45 -0.59
CA SER A 32 16.40 -20.55 -1.61
C SER A 32 17.33 -21.75 -1.39
N LYS A 33 17.84 -21.95 -0.16
CA LYS A 33 18.68 -23.10 0.21
C LYS A 33 17.99 -24.46 -0.01
N ASN A 34 16.67 -24.51 0.17
CA ASN A 34 15.86 -25.71 -0.03
C ASN A 34 15.47 -25.94 -1.51
N GLY A 35 16.05 -25.19 -2.46
CA GLY A 35 15.79 -25.35 -3.88
C GLY A 35 14.41 -24.83 -4.32
N ARG A 36 13.78 -23.97 -3.52
CA ARG A 36 12.47 -23.36 -3.80
C ARG A 36 12.56 -21.83 -3.64
N PRO A 37 13.41 -21.12 -4.40
CA PRO A 37 13.56 -19.68 -4.24
C PRO A 37 12.24 -18.95 -4.55
N PHE A 38 11.90 -17.95 -3.74
CA PHE A 38 10.86 -16.99 -4.11
C PHE A 38 11.35 -16.13 -5.27
N THR A 39 10.43 -15.70 -6.13
CA THR A 39 10.74 -14.86 -7.29
C THR A 39 10.34 -13.40 -7.10
N CYS A 40 9.46 -13.11 -6.13
CA CYS A 40 9.05 -11.76 -5.76
C CYS A 40 8.42 -11.74 -4.37
N VAL A 41 8.28 -10.54 -3.81
CA VAL A 41 7.56 -10.28 -2.56
C VAL A 41 6.42 -9.30 -2.80
N VAL A 42 5.19 -9.68 -2.45
CA VAL A 42 4.03 -8.78 -2.41
C VAL A 42 3.76 -8.46 -0.94
N TYR A 43 3.66 -7.19 -0.60
CA TYR A 43 3.46 -6.74 0.78
C TYR A 43 2.37 -5.69 0.87
N SER A 44 1.71 -5.58 2.03
CA SER A 44 0.59 -4.66 2.22
C SER A 44 1.04 -3.30 2.75
N ASN A 45 0.11 -2.36 2.77
CA ASN A 45 0.20 -1.14 3.57
C ASN A 45 0.60 -1.48 5.04
N LEU A 46 1.25 -0.54 5.72
CA LEU A 46 1.81 -0.65 7.10
C LEU A 46 3.17 -1.32 7.30
N ILE A 47 3.71 -2.04 6.30
CA ILE A 47 5.01 -2.74 6.44
C ILE A 47 6.02 -2.37 5.33
N PRO A 48 6.36 -1.08 5.14
CA PRO A 48 7.26 -0.63 4.07
C PRO A 48 8.67 -1.25 4.15
N TRP A 49 9.11 -1.63 5.36
CA TRP A 49 10.38 -2.31 5.58
C TRP A 49 10.52 -3.64 4.82
N VAL A 50 9.41 -4.28 4.42
CA VAL A 50 9.43 -5.51 3.63
C VAL A 50 10.13 -5.30 2.28
N ALA A 51 9.91 -4.15 1.63
CA ALA A 51 10.58 -3.83 0.37
C ALA A 51 12.10 -3.71 0.54
N LYS A 52 12.55 -3.11 1.65
CA LYS A 52 13.98 -2.98 1.97
C LYS A 52 14.63 -4.35 2.16
N VAL A 53 13.99 -5.24 2.92
CA VAL A 53 14.44 -6.63 3.09
C VAL A 53 14.48 -7.39 1.76
N ALA A 54 13.44 -7.25 0.93
CA ALA A 54 13.41 -7.87 -0.39
C ALA A 54 14.57 -7.38 -1.27
N ARG A 55 14.82 -6.06 -1.28
CA ARG A 55 15.91 -5.44 -2.03
C ARG A 55 17.29 -5.91 -1.57
N GLU A 56 17.53 -5.99 -0.26
CA GLU A 56 18.78 -6.54 0.31
C GLU A 56 19.06 -7.97 -0.15
N LEU A 57 18.01 -8.74 -0.41
CA LEU A 57 18.07 -10.12 -0.90
C LEU A 57 17.94 -10.24 -2.42
N ASN A 58 18.00 -9.12 -3.15
CA ASN A 58 17.86 -9.03 -4.61
C ASN A 58 16.55 -9.63 -5.14
N LEU A 59 15.46 -9.51 -4.36
CA LEU A 59 14.12 -9.90 -4.78
C LEU A 59 13.31 -8.68 -5.22
N PRO A 60 12.66 -8.73 -6.40
CA PRO A 60 11.63 -7.76 -6.76
C PRO A 60 10.54 -7.72 -5.70
N SER A 61 10.05 -6.53 -5.38
CA SER A 61 8.91 -6.36 -4.48
C SER A 61 7.86 -5.41 -5.08
N THR A 62 6.61 -5.57 -4.65
CA THR A 62 5.51 -4.67 -5.04
C THR A 62 4.56 -4.47 -3.88
N LEU A 63 4.14 -3.21 -3.70
CA LEU A 63 3.13 -2.83 -2.73
C LEU A 63 1.75 -3.23 -3.25
N LEU A 64 1.00 -3.97 -2.43
CA LEU A 64 -0.43 -4.15 -2.55
C LEU A 64 -1.13 -3.10 -1.66
N TRP A 65 -1.68 -2.08 -2.30
CA TRP A 65 -2.49 -1.05 -1.67
C TRP A 65 -3.94 -1.53 -1.59
N ASN A 66 -4.39 -1.85 -0.38
CA ASN A 66 -5.75 -2.32 -0.12
C ASN A 66 -6.72 -1.21 0.32
N GLN A 67 -6.33 0.06 0.18
CA GLN A 67 -7.15 1.24 0.43
C GLN A 67 -7.52 1.92 -0.89
N SER A 68 -8.32 2.98 -0.84
CA SER A 68 -8.58 3.79 -2.04
C SER A 68 -7.26 4.36 -2.62
N PRO A 69 -7.06 4.35 -3.95
CA PRO A 69 -5.95 5.05 -4.61
C PRO A 69 -5.92 6.54 -4.27
N ALA A 70 -7.06 7.20 -4.05
CA ALA A 70 -7.08 8.61 -3.66
C ALA A 70 -6.34 8.86 -2.34
N LEU A 71 -6.33 7.89 -1.43
CA LEU A 71 -5.55 7.98 -0.20
C LEU A 71 -4.04 7.89 -0.46
N LEU A 72 -3.61 7.05 -1.41
CA LEU A 72 -2.21 6.97 -1.82
C LEU A 72 -1.76 8.29 -2.45
N ASP A 73 -2.61 8.92 -3.26
CA ASP A 73 -2.37 10.21 -3.89
C ASP A 73 -2.21 11.31 -2.84
N ILE A 74 -3.10 11.36 -1.84
CA ILE A 74 -2.99 12.30 -0.71
C ILE A 74 -1.63 12.13 -0.02
N PHE A 75 -1.20 10.89 0.27
CA PHE A 75 0.12 10.66 0.88
C PHE A 75 1.26 11.08 -0.03
N TYR A 76 1.20 10.72 -1.32
CA TYR A 76 2.22 11.09 -2.28
C TYR A 76 2.40 12.62 -2.32
N TYR A 77 1.33 13.37 -2.52
CA TYR A 77 1.41 14.84 -2.57
C TYR A 77 1.74 15.48 -1.23
N TYR A 78 1.29 14.90 -0.11
CA TYR A 78 1.69 15.34 1.22
C TYR A 78 3.22 15.30 1.38
N PHE A 79 3.89 14.24 0.92
CA PHE A 79 5.36 14.14 0.94
C PHE A 79 6.06 14.85 -0.24
N ASN A 80 5.31 15.22 -1.29
CA ASN A 80 5.82 15.88 -2.50
C ASN A 80 5.26 17.30 -2.67
N GLY A 81 5.40 18.13 -1.64
CA GLY A 81 5.21 19.58 -1.72
C GLY A 81 3.92 20.14 -1.12
N TYR A 82 2.94 19.31 -0.73
CA TYR A 82 1.68 19.77 -0.13
C TYR A 82 1.62 19.60 1.39
N GLY A 83 2.64 19.01 2.01
CA GLY A 83 2.64 18.68 3.44
C GLY A 83 2.42 19.89 4.35
N ASP A 84 3.13 21.00 4.11
CA ASP A 84 2.97 22.22 4.92
C ASP A 84 1.57 22.81 4.75
N THR A 85 1.10 22.95 3.51
CA THR A 85 -0.25 23.45 3.20
C THR A 85 -1.32 22.62 3.90
N ILE A 86 -1.21 21.29 3.89
CA ILE A 86 -2.15 20.42 4.58
C ILE A 86 -2.07 20.63 6.09
N ARG A 87 -0.88 20.58 6.69
CA ARG A 87 -0.70 20.71 8.15
C ARG A 87 -1.22 22.04 8.70
N GLU A 88 -0.99 23.14 7.98
CA GLU A 88 -1.40 24.48 8.41
C GLU A 88 -2.90 24.70 8.34
N ASN A 89 -3.59 24.04 7.39
CA ASN A 89 -4.98 24.34 7.07
C ASN A 89 -5.96 23.19 7.39
N ILE A 90 -5.50 22.02 7.86
CA ILE A 90 -6.37 20.86 8.11
C ILE A 90 -7.46 21.11 9.17
N ASN A 91 -7.27 22.08 10.06
CA ASN A 91 -8.28 22.46 11.06
C ASN A 91 -9.22 23.59 10.60
N ASP A 92 -8.99 24.16 9.41
CA ASP A 92 -9.87 25.18 8.83
C ASP A 92 -11.03 24.50 8.08
N PRO A 93 -12.30 24.68 8.50
CA PRO A 93 -13.46 24.09 7.81
C PRO A 93 -13.70 24.66 6.41
N THR A 94 -13.08 25.79 6.07
CA THR A 94 -13.17 26.43 4.75
C THR A 94 -12.04 26.01 3.81
N PHE A 95 -11.05 25.26 4.31
CA PHE A 95 -9.93 24.77 3.52
C PHE A 95 -10.40 23.86 2.39
N SER A 96 -9.88 24.11 1.18
CA SER A 96 -10.11 23.31 0.00
C SER A 96 -8.78 22.99 -0.68
N LEU A 97 -8.39 21.72 -0.62
CA LEU A 97 -7.19 21.19 -1.23
C LEU A 97 -7.48 20.73 -2.66
N LYS A 98 -6.63 21.15 -3.60
CA LYS A 98 -6.68 20.68 -4.99
C LYS A 98 -5.42 19.88 -5.29
N LEU A 99 -5.59 18.57 -5.45
CA LEU A 99 -4.54 17.65 -5.87
C LEU A 99 -4.79 17.22 -7.32
N PRO A 100 -3.74 16.97 -8.13
CA PRO A 100 -3.91 16.40 -9.45
C PRO A 100 -4.69 15.07 -9.40
N GLY A 101 -5.59 14.85 -10.36
CA GLY A 101 -6.36 13.60 -10.48
C GLY A 101 -7.45 13.39 -9.41
N LEU A 102 -7.61 14.30 -8.45
CA LEU A 102 -8.65 14.23 -7.41
C LEU A 102 -9.63 15.41 -7.50
N PRO A 103 -10.90 15.22 -7.11
CA PRO A 103 -11.81 16.34 -6.88
C PRO A 103 -11.29 17.24 -5.75
N PRO A 104 -11.72 18.52 -5.66
CA PRO A 104 -11.39 19.36 -4.52
C PRO A 104 -11.80 18.70 -3.21
N LEU A 105 -10.88 18.62 -2.26
CA LEU A 105 -11.06 17.98 -0.96
C LEU A 105 -11.21 19.04 0.13
N GLY A 106 -12.26 18.97 0.93
CA GLY A 106 -12.37 19.74 2.16
C GLY A 106 -11.47 19.18 3.26
N SER A 107 -11.28 19.94 4.34
CA SER A 107 -10.55 19.45 5.52
C SER A 107 -11.14 18.17 6.14
N HIS A 108 -12.45 17.96 6.00
CA HIS A 108 -13.15 16.76 6.48
C HIS A 108 -13.01 15.54 5.56
N ASP A 109 -12.59 15.74 4.30
CA ASP A 109 -12.31 14.65 3.36
C ASP A 109 -10.89 14.09 3.57
N LEU A 110 -10.03 14.83 4.28
CA LEU A 110 -8.67 14.42 4.57
C LEU A 110 -8.62 13.42 5.74
N PRO A 111 -7.72 12.43 5.68
CA PRO A 111 -7.54 11.49 6.78
C PRO A 111 -7.22 12.19 8.10
N SER A 112 -7.96 11.84 9.15
CA SER A 112 -7.85 12.49 10.47
C SER A 112 -6.46 12.41 11.10
N PHE A 113 -5.65 11.40 10.71
CA PHE A 113 -4.28 11.22 11.22
C PHE A 113 -3.26 12.19 10.61
N LEU A 114 -3.65 13.00 9.62
CA LEU A 114 -2.86 14.14 9.14
C LEU A 114 -2.93 15.33 10.12
N ASN A 115 -3.88 15.34 11.05
CA ASN A 115 -4.01 16.39 12.05
C ASN A 115 -2.97 16.17 13.18
N PRO A 116 -2.16 17.17 13.54
CA PRO A 116 -1.25 17.08 14.67
C PRO A 116 -1.97 16.65 15.96
N GLY A 117 -1.44 15.64 16.66
CA GLY A 117 -2.01 15.13 17.91
C GLY A 117 -3.08 14.04 17.75
N ASN A 118 -3.30 13.51 16.53
CA ASN A 118 -4.10 12.29 16.36
C ASN A 118 -3.38 11.06 16.93
N ASN A 119 -4.11 10.15 17.57
CA ASN A 119 -3.55 8.90 18.13
C ASN A 119 -3.01 7.91 17.07
N HIS A 120 -3.23 8.17 15.78
CA HIS A 120 -2.76 7.35 14.65
C HIS A 120 -1.70 8.06 13.80
N ASP A 121 -1.01 9.05 14.37
CA ASP A 121 0.09 9.76 13.73
C ASP A 121 1.24 8.83 13.27
N PHE A 122 1.35 7.62 13.85
CA PHE A 122 2.23 6.54 13.37
C PHE A 122 2.06 6.24 11.87
N ALA A 123 0.88 6.51 11.29
CA ALA A 123 0.63 6.30 9.88
C ALA A 123 1.46 7.23 8.99
N ILE A 124 1.78 8.44 9.46
CA ILE A 124 2.55 9.42 8.68
C ILE A 124 3.95 8.91 8.35
N PRO A 125 4.83 8.57 9.32
CA PRO A 125 6.18 8.09 8.99
C PRO A 125 6.16 6.78 8.19
N ILE A 126 5.19 5.88 8.44
CA ILE A 126 5.02 4.63 7.69
C ILE A 126 4.72 4.91 6.21
N ASN A 127 3.79 5.82 5.92
CA ASN A 127 3.45 6.14 4.53
C ASN A 127 4.56 6.96 3.85
N GLY A 128 5.27 7.82 4.61
CA GLY A 128 6.49 8.46 4.13
C GLY A 128 7.53 7.44 3.64
N GLU A 129 7.78 6.39 4.44
CA GLU A 129 8.70 5.32 4.06
C GLU A 129 8.21 4.52 2.83
N HIS A 130 6.89 4.35 2.63
CA HIS A 130 6.37 3.76 1.39
C HIS A 130 6.69 4.65 0.17
N ILE A 131 6.49 5.97 0.28
CA ILE A 131 6.81 6.90 -0.81
C ILE A 131 8.31 6.86 -1.11
N GLU A 132 9.17 6.91 -0.08
CA GLU A 132 10.63 6.78 -0.25
C GLU A 132 11.03 5.48 -0.96
N VAL A 133 10.49 4.35 -0.53
CA VAL A 133 10.76 3.04 -1.13
C VAL A 133 10.35 3.01 -2.60
N LEU A 134 9.17 3.55 -2.94
CA LEU A 134 8.70 3.60 -4.32
C LEU A 134 9.52 4.58 -5.16
N ASP A 135 10.00 5.66 -4.56
CA ASP A 135 10.80 6.69 -5.24
C ASP A 135 12.20 6.21 -5.64
N GLU A 136 12.75 5.22 -4.94
CA GLU A 136 14.01 4.54 -5.24
C GLU A 136 13.90 3.59 -6.45
N GLU A 137 12.70 3.14 -6.81
CA GLU A 137 12.48 2.22 -7.93
C GLU A 137 12.45 2.97 -9.27
N THR A 138 13.01 2.38 -10.33
CA THR A 138 13.01 3.00 -11.67
C THR A 138 11.62 3.06 -12.30
N ASN A 139 10.79 2.05 -12.05
CA ASN A 139 9.43 1.92 -12.57
C ASN A 139 8.52 1.33 -11.47
N PRO A 140 8.23 2.10 -10.40
CA PRO A 140 7.46 1.61 -9.27
C PRO A 140 6.08 1.18 -9.73
N ARG A 141 5.72 -0.07 -9.42
CA ARG A 141 4.39 -0.63 -9.66
C ARG A 141 3.72 -0.92 -8.33
N VAL A 142 2.50 -0.40 -8.18
CA VAL A 142 1.66 -0.64 -7.01
C VAL A 142 0.41 -1.35 -7.49
N LEU A 143 0.09 -2.48 -6.87
CA LEU A 143 -1.18 -3.18 -7.09
C LEU A 143 -2.22 -2.54 -6.19
N VAL A 144 -3.35 -2.13 -6.72
CA VAL A 144 -4.41 -1.45 -5.96
C VAL A 144 -5.66 -2.30 -5.97
N ASN A 145 -6.26 -2.52 -4.80
CA ASN A 145 -7.52 -3.25 -4.66
C ASN A 145 -8.71 -2.39 -5.11
N THR A 146 -8.75 -2.07 -6.40
CA THR A 146 -9.79 -1.31 -7.09
C THR A 146 -9.84 -1.74 -8.56
N PHE A 147 -10.70 -1.14 -9.37
CA PHE A 147 -10.78 -1.34 -10.82
C PHE A 147 -10.93 0.00 -11.55
N ASP A 148 -10.47 0.07 -12.80
CA ASP A 148 -10.34 1.34 -13.55
C ASP A 148 -11.66 2.13 -13.64
N ALA A 149 -12.78 1.45 -13.87
CA ALA A 149 -14.07 2.11 -14.01
C ALA A 149 -14.57 2.79 -12.71
N LEU A 150 -13.98 2.47 -11.54
CA LEU A 150 -14.33 3.11 -10.27
C LEU A 150 -13.49 4.36 -9.99
N GLU A 151 -12.17 4.27 -10.19
CA GLU A 151 -11.21 5.27 -9.69
C GLU A 151 -10.12 5.59 -10.72
N CYS A 152 -10.48 5.70 -12.01
CA CYS A 152 -9.55 5.98 -13.11
C CYS A 152 -8.66 7.20 -12.87
N ASP A 153 -9.24 8.33 -12.45
CA ASP A 153 -8.48 9.57 -12.29
C ASP A 153 -7.44 9.47 -11.17
N ALA A 154 -7.80 8.84 -10.04
CA ALA A 154 -6.88 8.59 -8.93
C ALA A 154 -5.78 7.58 -9.31
N LEU A 155 -6.11 6.53 -10.07
CA LEU A 155 -5.10 5.58 -10.57
C LEU A 155 -4.04 6.23 -11.48
N ASN A 156 -4.37 7.36 -12.12
CA ASN A 156 -3.52 8.05 -13.08
C ASN A 156 -2.98 9.40 -12.57
N SER A 157 -3.22 9.77 -11.31
CA SER A 157 -2.83 11.06 -10.75
C SER A 157 -1.32 11.20 -10.57
N ILE A 158 -0.65 10.14 -10.10
CA ILE A 158 0.78 10.11 -9.83
C ILE A 158 1.53 9.66 -11.09
N GLY A 159 2.04 10.61 -11.87
CA GLY A 159 2.79 10.29 -13.10
C GLY A 159 4.05 9.44 -12.90
N LYS A 160 4.64 9.43 -11.69
CA LYS A 160 5.84 8.64 -11.36
C LYS A 160 5.51 7.16 -11.10
N PHE A 161 4.30 6.84 -10.62
CA PHE A 161 3.93 5.50 -10.16
C PHE A 161 2.99 4.83 -11.16
N LYS A 162 3.21 3.55 -11.43
CA LYS A 162 2.25 2.74 -12.17
C LYS A 162 1.31 2.04 -11.19
N LEU A 163 0.15 2.66 -10.93
CA LEU A 163 -0.92 2.05 -10.16
C LEU A 163 -1.71 1.08 -11.06
N VAL A 164 -1.94 -0.15 -10.59
CA VAL A 164 -2.63 -1.19 -11.36
C VAL A 164 -3.79 -1.72 -10.53
N GLY A 165 -5.02 -1.48 -11.00
CA GLY A 165 -6.22 -2.07 -10.41
C GLY A 165 -6.20 -3.60 -10.54
N VAL A 166 -6.26 -4.31 -9.41
CA VAL A 166 -6.34 -5.78 -9.33
C VAL A 166 -7.56 -6.24 -8.52
N GLY A 167 -8.47 -5.32 -8.23
CA GLY A 167 -9.64 -5.56 -7.42
C GLY A 167 -10.92 -5.83 -8.23
N PRO A 168 -12.03 -6.09 -7.51
CA PRO A 168 -12.06 -6.31 -6.06
C PRO A 168 -11.42 -7.67 -5.70
N LEU A 169 -10.59 -7.70 -4.66
CA LEU A 169 -9.98 -8.93 -4.11
C LEU A 169 -10.93 -9.74 -3.22
N ILE A 170 -12.20 -9.31 -3.14
CA ILE A 170 -13.27 -10.08 -2.52
C ILE A 170 -13.70 -11.16 -3.54
N PRO A 171 -13.80 -12.43 -3.13
CA PRO A 171 -14.17 -13.51 -4.05
C PRO A 171 -15.56 -13.28 -4.66
N SER A 172 -15.73 -13.66 -5.92
CA SER A 172 -16.98 -13.44 -6.66
C SER A 172 -18.17 -14.18 -6.04
N ALA A 173 -17.96 -15.31 -5.35
CA ALA A 173 -18.99 -15.99 -4.59
C ALA A 173 -19.67 -15.09 -3.53
N PHE A 174 -18.95 -14.08 -3.04
CA PHE A 174 -19.45 -13.12 -2.04
C PHE A 174 -19.81 -11.74 -2.62
N LEU A 175 -19.55 -11.50 -3.91
CA LEU A 175 -19.85 -10.23 -4.57
C LEU A 175 -21.08 -10.33 -5.48
N ASP A 176 -20.98 -11.09 -6.56
CA ASP A 176 -22.02 -11.19 -7.59
C ASP A 176 -22.54 -12.62 -7.79
N GLY A 177 -21.92 -13.60 -7.12
CA GLY A 177 -22.31 -15.01 -7.18
C GLY A 177 -22.08 -15.67 -8.54
N LYS A 178 -21.35 -15.02 -9.46
CA LYS A 178 -21.15 -15.54 -10.82
C LYS A 178 -20.26 -16.77 -10.85
N ASP A 179 -19.27 -16.84 -9.98
CA ASP A 179 -18.49 -18.06 -9.73
C ASP A 179 -18.63 -18.46 -8.25
N PRO A 180 -19.57 -19.38 -7.92
CA PRO A 180 -19.75 -19.87 -6.57
C PRO A 180 -18.56 -20.68 -6.03
N THR A 181 -17.61 -21.07 -6.89
CA THR A 181 -16.42 -21.85 -6.48
C THR A 181 -15.26 -20.95 -6.08
N ASP A 182 -15.26 -19.70 -6.54
CA ASP A 182 -14.34 -18.66 -6.13
C ASP A 182 -14.69 -18.14 -4.74
N THR A 183 -14.18 -18.86 -3.73
CA THR A 183 -14.40 -18.61 -2.30
C THR A 183 -13.12 -18.18 -1.58
N SER A 184 -11.97 -18.18 -2.28
CA SER A 184 -10.66 -17.92 -1.68
C SER A 184 -10.34 -16.44 -1.65
N PHE A 185 -10.16 -15.88 -0.46
CA PHE A 185 -9.70 -14.50 -0.29
C PHE A 185 -8.24 -14.33 -0.73
N GLY A 186 -7.97 -13.32 -1.56
CA GLY A 186 -6.62 -12.97 -2.02
C GLY A 186 -6.18 -13.63 -3.33
N GLY A 187 -5.07 -13.13 -3.90
CA GLY A 187 -4.54 -13.51 -5.22
C GLY A 187 -3.90 -14.90 -5.31
N LEU A 188 -4.54 -15.92 -4.74
CA LEU A 188 -4.23 -17.32 -5.04
C LEU A 188 -4.55 -17.57 -6.52
N VAL A 189 -3.58 -17.29 -7.39
CA VAL A 189 -3.66 -17.61 -8.81
C VAL A 189 -3.91 -19.12 -8.92
N TYR A 190 -5.07 -19.41 -9.49
CA TYR A 190 -5.59 -20.71 -9.92
C TYR A 190 -4.56 -21.84 -10.02
N LYS A 191 -4.94 -23.05 -9.55
CA LYS A 191 -4.21 -24.28 -9.86
C LYS A 191 -4.02 -24.39 -11.39
N PRO A 192 -2.85 -24.80 -11.89
CA PRO A 192 -2.58 -24.82 -13.32
C PRO A 192 -3.51 -25.81 -14.01
N ILE A 193 -4.46 -25.29 -14.80
CA ILE A 193 -5.13 -26.09 -15.80
C ILE A 193 -4.08 -26.38 -16.88
N LYS A 194 -3.81 -27.66 -17.14
CA LYS A 194 -2.93 -28.09 -18.25
C LYS A 194 -3.53 -27.62 -19.58
N GLY A 195 -3.17 -26.42 -20.01
CA GLY A 195 -3.63 -25.83 -21.26
C GLY A 195 -2.66 -24.74 -21.70
N ARG A 196 -1.84 -25.08 -22.69
CA ARG A 196 -0.84 -24.20 -23.35
C ARG A 196 -1.52 -22.92 -23.83
N ILE A 197 -1.02 -21.75 -23.43
CA ILE A 197 -1.33 -20.48 -24.10
C ILE A 197 -0.01 -19.84 -24.55
N ARG A 198 0.04 -19.50 -25.84
CA ARG A 198 1.15 -18.81 -26.51
C ARG A 198 1.03 -17.32 -26.22
N THR A 199 2.14 -16.71 -25.81
CA THR A 199 2.29 -15.27 -25.59
C THR A 199 2.21 -14.50 -26.91
N LEU A 200 1.50 -13.37 -26.91
CA LEU A 200 1.77 -12.23 -27.78
C LEU A 200 2.62 -11.22 -27.00
#